data_AF-A0A8T1PFD0-F1
#
_entry.id   AF-A0A8T1PFD0-F1
#
_cell.length_a   1.000
_cell.length_b   1.000
_cell.length_c   1.000
_cell.angle_alpha   90.00
_cell.angle_beta   90.00
_cell.angle_gamma   90.00
#
_symmetry.space_group_name_H-M   'P 1'
#
loop_
_entity.id
_entity.type
_entity.pdbx_description
1 polymer ?
#
loop_
_entity_poly.entity_id
_entity_poly.type
_entity_poly.pdbx_seq_one_letter_code
_entity_poly.pdbx_strand_id
1 'polypeptide(L)'
;MVAEKLGKTPAQVALRWGLQMGHSVLPKSTHEERIKDNFDIFNWSIPEVLLAKLSEIEQARLTTGNFSFVHETFGPYRTVEELWDGEI
;
A
#
# COMPACT_ATOMS: atom_id res chain seq x y z
N MET A 1 2.14 8.36 15.32
CA MET A 1 3.46 9.02 15.23
C MET A 1 3.72 9.77 13.92
N VAL A 2 3.78 9.17 12.71
CA VAL A 2 4.08 9.95 11.48
C VAL A 2 2.91 10.88 11.10
N ALA A 3 1.71 10.33 10.95
CA ALA A 3 0.49 11.08 10.63
C ALA A 3 0.24 12.25 11.60
N GLU A 4 0.34 11.97 12.90
CA GLU A 4 0.24 12.95 13.98
C GLU A 4 1.31 14.05 13.89
N LYS A 5 2.59 13.71 13.67
CA LYS A 5 3.67 14.69 13.52
C LYS A 5 3.49 15.62 12.32
N LEU A 6 2.81 15.15 11.28
CA LEU A 6 2.56 15.90 10.05
C LEU A 6 1.19 16.60 10.06
N GLY A 7 0.35 16.37 11.06
CA GLY A 7 -1.03 16.87 11.08
C GLY A 7 -1.87 16.35 9.91
N LYS A 8 -1.63 15.10 9.48
CA LYS A 8 -2.31 14.44 8.36
C LYS A 8 -3.00 13.16 8.80
N THR A 9 -3.92 12.66 7.99
CA THR A 9 -4.57 11.37 8.26
C THR A 9 -3.64 10.20 7.93
N PRO A 10 -3.83 9.02 8.53
CA PRO A 10 -3.06 7.83 8.17
C PRO A 10 -3.16 7.47 6.67
N ALA A 11 -4.35 7.64 6.06
CA ALA A 11 -4.56 7.39 4.64
C ALA A 11 -3.74 8.35 3.77
N GLN A 12 -3.73 9.64 4.10
CA GLN A 12 -2.91 10.65 3.41
C GLN A 12 -1.42 10.33 3.47
N VAL A 13 -0.91 9.84 4.62
CA VAL A 13 0.48 9.40 4.75
C VAL A 13 0.78 8.20 3.87
N ALA A 14 -0.08 7.18 3.85
CA ALA A 14 0.11 6.01 3.00
C ALA A 14 0.14 6.37 1.50
N LEU A 15 -0.76 7.25 1.07
CA LEU A 15 -0.82 7.72 -0.32
C LEU A 15 0.39 8.58 -0.69
N ARG A 16 0.79 9.51 0.20
CA ARG A 16 1.97 10.34 -0.02
C ARG A 16 3.26 9.52 -0.06
N TRP A 17 3.36 8.48 0.76
CA TRP A 17 4.48 7.54 0.70
C TRP A 17 4.57 6.87 -0.67
N GLY A 18 3.47 6.33 -1.20
CA GLY A 18 3.44 5.70 -2.53
C GLY A 18 3.90 6.64 -3.65
N LEU A 19 3.49 7.92 -3.59
CA LEU A 19 3.95 8.94 -4.52
C LEU A 19 5.47 9.23 -4.39
N GLN A 20 6.01 9.29 -3.16
CA GLN A 20 7.44 9.54 -2.94
C GLN A 20 8.32 8.34 -3.31
N MET A 21 7.78 7.12 -3.33
CA MET A 21 8.44 5.94 -3.88
C MET A 21 8.45 5.93 -5.42
N GLY A 22 7.80 6.90 -6.07
CA GLY A 22 7.78 7.04 -7.53
C GLY A 22 6.62 6.31 -8.22
N HIS A 23 5.60 5.88 -7.47
CA HIS A 23 4.44 5.18 -8.01
C HIS A 23 3.20 6.08 -8.04
N SER A 24 2.31 5.88 -9.02
CA SER A 24 0.93 6.35 -8.90
C SER A 24 0.16 5.54 -7.85
N VAL A 25 -0.88 6.12 -7.26
CA VAL A 25 -1.74 5.45 -6.25
C VAL A 25 -3.20 5.47 -6.65
N LEU A 26 -3.96 4.44 -6.27
CA LEU A 26 -5.36 4.23 -6.68
C LEU A 26 -6.31 4.10 -5.46
N PRO A 27 -6.49 5.16 -4.66
CA PRO A 27 -7.37 5.10 -3.49
C PRO A 27 -8.84 5.00 -3.90
N LYS A 28 -9.53 3.93 -3.48
CA LYS A 28 -10.99 3.80 -3.64
C LYS A 28 -11.71 4.38 -2.44
N SER A 29 -12.72 5.22 -2.69
CA SER A 29 -13.69 5.65 -1.68
C SER A 29 -15.05 5.93 -2.31
N THR A 30 -16.12 5.74 -1.54
CA THR A 30 -17.49 6.18 -1.87
C THR A 30 -17.96 7.33 -0.97
N HIS A 31 -17.11 7.77 -0.03
CA HIS A 31 -17.37 8.90 0.85
C HIS A 31 -16.67 10.14 0.31
N GLU A 32 -17.43 11.21 0.06
CA GLU A 32 -16.94 12.45 -0.56
C GLU A 32 -15.77 13.08 0.21
N GLU A 33 -15.88 13.16 1.54
CA GLU A 33 -14.81 13.70 2.40
C GLU A 33 -13.50 12.94 2.21
N ARG A 34 -13.54 11.60 2.23
CA ARG A 34 -12.36 10.77 1.99
C ARG A 34 -11.82 10.92 0.56
N ILE A 35 -12.68 11.14 -0.44
CA ILE A 35 -12.24 11.39 -1.82
C ILE A 35 -11.43 12.69 -1.87
N LYS A 36 -11.90 13.75 -1.21
CA LYS A 36 -11.18 15.04 -1.10
C LYS A 36 -9.87 14.87 -0.33
N ASP A 37 -9.90 14.21 0.82
CA ASP A 37 -8.70 13.98 1.65
C ASP A 37 -7.63 13.16 0.94
N ASN A 38 -8.04 12.11 0.22
CA ASN A 38 -7.15 11.27 -0.56
C ASN A 38 -6.47 12.04 -1.71
N PHE A 39 -7.06 13.16 -2.15
CA PHE A 39 -6.48 14.04 -3.17
C PHE A 39 -5.59 15.15 -2.57
N ASP A 40 -5.76 15.49 -1.29
CA ASP A 40 -4.91 16.47 -0.57
C ASP A 40 -3.54 15.89 -0.15
N ILE A 41 -2.76 15.43 -1.14
CA ILE A 41 -1.46 14.77 -0.94
C ILE A 41 -0.31 15.39 -1.75
N PHE A 42 -0.57 16.49 -2.48
CA PHE A 42 0.41 17.11 -3.37
C PHE A 42 1.14 18.31 -2.75
N ASN A 43 0.47 19.04 -1.84
CA ASN A 43 0.97 20.31 -1.29
C ASN A 43 1.94 20.15 -0.10
N TRP A 44 2.37 18.94 0.21
CA TRP A 44 3.25 18.62 1.33
C TRP A 44 4.03 17.33 1.05
N SER A 45 5.03 17.02 1.87
CA SER A 45 5.84 15.80 1.74
C SER A 45 6.18 15.19 3.10
N ILE A 46 6.47 13.89 3.11
CA ILE A 46 7.02 13.17 4.25
C ILE A 46 8.54 13.41 4.25
N PRO A 47 9.11 14.01 5.31
CA PRO A 47 10.55 14.16 5.45
C PRO A 47 11.26 12.81 5.47
N GLU A 48 12.47 12.75 4.94
CA GLU A 48 13.27 11.52 4.81
C GLU A 48 13.42 10.75 6.13
N VAL A 49 13.64 11.46 7.24
CA VAL A 49 13.73 10.86 8.58
C VAL A 49 12.45 10.14 9.03
N LEU A 50 11.28 10.59 8.58
CA LEU A 50 10.02 9.92 8.87
C LEU A 50 9.73 8.82 7.84
N LEU A 51 10.21 8.97 6.61
CA LEU A 51 10.08 7.99 5.54
C LEU A 51 10.90 6.73 5.85
N ALA A 52 12.12 6.88 6.38
CA ALA A 52 12.95 5.78 6.86
C ALA A 52 12.25 4.92 7.92
N LYS A 53 11.43 5.53 8.79
CA LYS A 53 10.65 4.79 9.80
C LYS A 53 9.52 3.95 9.20
N LEU A 54 9.00 4.35 8.04
CA LEU A 54 7.98 3.55 7.33
C LEU A 54 8.60 2.31 6.71
N SER A 55 9.91 2.32 6.40
CA SER A 55 10.65 1.17 5.89
C SER A 55 10.86 0.06 6.93
N GLU A 56 10.61 0.33 8.21
CA GLU A 56 10.71 -0.66 9.31
C GLU A 56 9.42 -1.48 9.47
N ILE A 57 8.37 -1.21 8.69
CA ILE A 57 7.10 -1.94 8.75
C ILE A 57 7.31 -3.38 8.26
N GLU A 58 6.77 -4.35 9.00
CA GLU A 58 6.77 -5.75 8.58
C GLU A 58 6.01 -5.91 7.25
N GLN A 59 6.65 -6.61 6.31
CA GLN A 59 6.13 -6.79 4.97
C GLN A 59 5.32 -8.08 4.89
N ALA A 60 4.11 -7.98 4.33
CA ALA A 60 3.26 -9.12 4.01
C ALA A 60 2.34 -8.78 2.83
N ARG A 61 2.15 -9.72 1.91
CA ARG A 61 1.25 -9.55 0.76
C ARG A 61 -0.21 -9.86 1.14
N LEU A 62 -1.09 -8.87 1.04
CA LEU A 62 -2.53 -9.04 1.35
C LEU A 62 -3.29 -9.78 0.23
N THR A 63 -3.08 -9.38 -1.02
CA THR A 63 -3.74 -9.98 -2.18
C THR A 63 -2.87 -11.08 -2.78
N THR A 64 -2.99 -12.29 -2.23
CA THR A 64 -2.15 -13.45 -2.60
C THR A 64 -2.61 -14.19 -3.85
N GLY A 65 -3.81 -13.91 -4.37
CA GLY A 65 -4.35 -14.61 -5.54
C GLY A 65 -4.78 -16.06 -5.29
N ASN A 66 -4.67 -16.54 -4.03
CA ASN A 66 -4.91 -17.94 -3.66
C ASN A 66 -6.26 -18.48 -4.16
N PHE A 67 -7.34 -17.73 -3.95
CA PHE A 67 -8.70 -18.15 -4.34
C PHE A 67 -8.91 -18.23 -5.86
N SER A 68 -8.17 -17.43 -6.65
CA SER A 68 -8.45 -17.26 -8.08
C SER A 68 -7.53 -18.09 -8.97
N PHE A 69 -6.27 -18.29 -8.55
CA PHE A 69 -5.23 -18.82 -9.43
C PHE A 69 -4.51 -20.04 -8.88
N VAL A 70 -4.67 -20.36 -7.59
CA VAL A 70 -3.96 -21.45 -6.92
C VAL A 70 -4.91 -22.61 -6.66
N HIS A 71 -4.53 -23.80 -7.11
CA HIS A 71 -5.24 -25.02 -6.77
C HIS A 71 -4.28 -26.22 -6.82
N GLU A 72 -4.19 -26.96 -5.71
CA GLU A 72 -3.23 -28.04 -5.50
C GLU A 72 -3.30 -29.15 -6.57
N THR A 73 -4.51 -29.51 -7.04
CA THR A 73 -4.69 -30.61 -8.01
C THR A 73 -4.89 -30.18 -9.46
N PHE A 74 -5.61 -29.10 -9.72
CA PHE A 74 -6.09 -28.76 -11.08
C PHE A 74 -5.65 -27.38 -11.57
N GLY A 75 -4.99 -26.58 -10.72
CA GLY A 75 -4.58 -25.22 -11.05
C GLY A 75 -3.27 -25.17 -11.85
N PRO A 76 -3.03 -24.10 -12.62
CA PRO A 76 -1.73 -23.84 -13.22
C PRO A 76 -0.65 -23.56 -12.17
N TYR A 77 -1.03 -23.03 -10.99
CA TYR A 77 -0.17 -22.84 -9.83
C TYR A 77 -0.67 -23.72 -8.68
N ARG A 78 0.25 -24.45 -8.04
CA ARG A 78 -0.04 -25.40 -6.95
C ARG A 78 0.03 -24.74 -5.59
N THR A 79 0.87 -23.72 -5.46
CA THR A 79 1.03 -22.94 -4.23
C THR A 79 1.00 -21.44 -4.53
N VAL A 80 0.82 -20.63 -3.48
CA VAL A 80 0.95 -19.17 -3.58
C VAL A 80 2.39 -18.77 -3.92
N GLU A 81 3.37 -19.52 -3.44
CA GLU A 81 4.79 -19.26 -3.71
C GLU A 81 5.14 -19.46 -5.18
N GLU A 82 4.57 -20.49 -5.82
CA GLU A 82 4.67 -20.69 -7.28
C GLU A 82 4.01 -19.57 -8.09
N LEU A 83 2.87 -19.03 -7.64
CA LEU A 83 2.19 -17.93 -8.33
C LEU A 83 3.02 -16.64 -8.33
N TRP A 84 3.80 -16.41 -7.27
CA TRP A 84 4.59 -15.19 -7.09
C TRP A 84 6.09 -15.38 -7.31
N ASP A 85 6.52 -16.52 -7.87
CA ASP A 85 7.93 -16.84 -8.09
C ASP A 85 8.82 -16.66 -6.83
N GLY A 86 8.27 -16.94 -5.65
CA GLY A 86 8.95 -16.75 -4.36
C GLY A 86 8.84 -15.34 -3.74
N GLU A 87 8.21 -14.37 -4.42
CA GLU A 87 8.01 -13.00 -3.91
C GLU A 87 6.78 -12.88 -2.99
N ILE A 88 6.74 -13.68 -1.91
CA ILE A 88 5.61 -13.76 -0.97
C ILE A 88 5.91 -13.17 0.42
#